data_AF-A0A1C6VED7-F1
#
_entry.id   AF-A0A1C6VED7-F1
#
_cell.length_a   1.000
_cell.length_b   1.000
_cell.length_c   1.000
_cell.angle_alpha   90.00
_cell.angle_beta   90.00
_cell.angle_gamma   90.00
#
_symmetry.space_group_name_H-M   'P 1'
#
loop_
_entity.id
_entity.type
_entity.pdbx_description
1 polymer ?
#
loop_
_entity_poly.entity_id
_entity_poly.type
_entity_poly.pdbx_seq_one_letter_code
_entity_poly.pdbx_strand_id
1 'polypeptide(L)' 'METGEILAVGPRELPQNGTVQVWVDAGSGSSGQRIVVPVTSLQPDDNDHGESKTALYILRMHP' A
#
# COMPACT_ATOMS: atom_id res chain seq x y z
N MET A 1 -16.70 -12.74 -5.09
CA MET A 1 -15.28 -12.60 -4.71
C MET A 1 -15.14 -11.16 -4.29
N GLU A 2 -15.01 -10.89 -2.99
CA GLU A 2 -14.86 -9.52 -2.50
C GLU A 2 -13.50 -9.01 -2.97
N THR A 3 -13.49 -7.97 -3.81
CA THR A 3 -12.29 -7.19 -4.07
C THR A 3 -11.93 -6.49 -2.77
N GLY A 4 -11.04 -7.09 -1.98
CA GLY A 4 -10.54 -6.49 -0.75
C GLY A 4 -9.63 -5.33 -1.09
N GLU A 5 -10.04 -4.11 -0.72
CA GLU A 5 -9.18 -2.94 -0.70
C GLU A 5 -8.50 -2.86 0.67
N ILE A 6 -7.16 -2.87 0.68
CA ILE A 6 -6.38 -2.82 1.93
C ILE A 6 -5.56 -1.53 1.94
N LEU A 7 -5.60 -0.82 3.07
CA LEU A 7 -4.75 0.34 3.26
C LEU A 7 -3.30 -0.10 3.47
N ALA A 8 -2.41 0.48 2.69
CA ALA A 8 -0.99 0.22 2.70
C ALA A 8 -0.18 1.51 2.91
N VAL A 9 0.94 1.40 3.62
CA VAL A 9 1.94 2.45 3.78
C VAL A 9 3.21 2.01 3.05
N GLY A 10 3.61 2.78 2.04
CA GLY A 10 4.80 2.50 1.23
C GLY A 10 5.74 3.71 1.14
N PRO A 11 6.89 3.58 0.47
CA PRO A 11 7.71 4.73 0.12
C PRO A 11 6.93 5.68 -0.79
N ARG A 12 7.13 6.98 -0.62
CA ARG A 12 6.48 8.00 -1.45
C ARG A 12 7.04 8.02 -2.86
N GLU A 13 8.35 7.88 -2.99
CA GLU A 13 9.02 7.75 -4.28
C GLU A 13 8.98 6.28 -4.71
N LEU A 14 8.06 5.97 -5.62
CA LEU A 14 7.95 4.65 -6.21
C LEU A 14 8.91 4.53 -7.41
N PRO A 15 9.51 3.35 -7.64
CA PRO A 15 10.21 3.10 -8.89
C PRO A 15 9.20 3.11 -10.05
N GLN A 16 9.67 3.48 -11.25
CA GLN A 16 8.81 3.56 -12.44
C GLN A 16 8.13 2.22 -12.78
N ASN A 17 8.76 1.10 -12.42
CA ASN A 17 8.28 -0.25 -12.65
C ASN A 17 8.81 -1.23 -11.59
N GLY A 18 8.26 -2.44 -11.59
CA GLY A 18 8.67 -3.51 -10.68
C GLY A 18 7.81 -3.60 -9.42
N THR A 19 8.45 -3.98 -8.32
CA THR A 19 7.80 -4.23 -7.04
C THR A 19 8.34 -3.33 -5.95
N VAL A 20 7.50 -3.02 -4.97
CA VAL A 20 7.86 -2.24 -3.79
C VAL A 20 7.39 -2.96 -2.53
N GLN A 21 8.13 -2.78 -1.45
CA GLN A 21 7.72 -3.29 -0.15
C GLN A 21 6.80 -2.27 0.53
N VAL A 22 5.62 -2.71 0.95
CA VAL A 22 4.64 -1.90 1.69
C VAL A 22 4.27 -2.58 3.00
N TRP A 23 3.78 -1.77 3.94
CA TRP A 23 3.12 -2.22 5.16
C TRP A 23 1.62 -2.21 4.95
N VAL A 24 0.95 -3.32 5.17
CA VAL A 24 -0.52 -3.38 5.20
C VAL A 24 -1.02 -3.49 6.63
N ASP A 25 -2.07 -2.75 6.97
CA ASP A 25 -2.79 -2.96 8.22
C ASP A 25 -3.80 -4.09 8.05
N ALA A 26 -3.71 -5.12 8.89
CA ALA A 26 -4.63 -6.25 8.90
C ALA A 26 -5.87 -6.02 9.79
N GLY A 27 -6.07 -4.79 10.30
CA GLY A 27 -7.31 -4.37 10.98
C GLY A 27 -7.52 -4.94 12.38
N SER A 28 -6.51 -5.62 12.95
CA SER A 28 -6.63 -6.34 14.24
C SER A 28 -5.76 -5.77 15.37
N GLY A 29 -5.17 -4.58 15.17
CA GLY A 29 -4.34 -3.91 16.19
C GLY A 29 -3.03 -4.62 16.54
N SER A 30 -2.72 -5.73 15.86
CA SER A 30 -1.57 -6.57 16.14
C SER A 30 -0.76 -6.75 14.87
N SER A 31 0.22 -5.85 14.68
CA SER A 31 1.29 -5.94 13.69
C SER A 31 0.82 -5.94 12.23
N GLY A 32 0.92 -4.78 11.58
CA GLY A 32 0.83 -4.76 10.12
C GLY A 32 1.83 -5.73 9.47
N GLN A 33 1.55 -6.17 8.25
CA GLN A 33 2.43 -7.10 7.53
C GLN A 33 3.24 -6.34 6.49
N ARG A 34 4.53 -6.65 6.39
CA ARG A 34 5.35 -6.21 5.25
C ARG A 34 5.16 -7.18 4.10
N ILE A 35 4.71 -6.68 2.96
CA ILE A 35 4.53 -7.46 1.73
C ILE A 35 5.21 -6.76 0.55
N VAL A 36 5.60 -7.53 -0.45
CA VAL A 36 6.15 -7.02 -1.71
C VAL A 36 5.05 -7.09 -2.76
N VAL A 37 4.72 -5.95 -3.37
CA VAL A 37 3.63 -5.83 -4.34
C VAL A 37 4.10 -5.11 -5.60
N PRO A 38 3.49 -5.38 -6.76
CA PRO A 38 3.72 -4.58 -7.97
C PRO A 38 3.35 -3.12 -7.73
N VAL A 39 4.16 -2.20 -8.24
CA VAL A 39 3.83 -0.76 -8.20
C VAL A 39 2.48 -0.47 -8.86
N THR A 40 2.12 -1.23 -9.89
CA THR A 40 0.83 -1.11 -10.60
C THR A 40 -0.39 -1.52 -9.78
N SER A 41 -0.20 -2.19 -8.64
CA SER A 41 -1.27 -2.59 -7.73
C SER A 41 -1.53 -1.56 -6.61
N LEU A 42 -0.71 -0.52 -6.53
CA LEU A 42 -0.85 0.56 -5.56
C LEU A 42 -1.53 1.77 -6.20
N GLN A 43 -2.62 2.22 -5.58
CA GLN A 43 -3.28 3.47 -5.91
C GLN A 43 -3.05 4.46 -4.76
N PRO A 44 -2.57 5.70 -5.01
CA PRO A 44 -2.45 6.71 -3.95
C PRO A 44 -3.80 6.95 -3.25
N ASP A 45 -3.78 7.06 -1.93
CA ASP A 45 -4.96 7.40 -1.14
C ASP A 45 -5.09 8.91 -0.99
N ASP A 46 -6.30 9.46 -1.20
CA ASP A 46 -6.54 10.90 -1.13
C ASP A 46 -6.40 11.47 0.31
N ASN A 47 -6.38 10.63 1.34
CA ASN A 47 -6.11 11.04 2.72
C ASN A 47 -4.60 11.14 3.02
N ASP A 48 -3.72 10.90 2.05
CA ASP A 48 -2.29 11.15 2.21
C ASP A 48 -1.97 12.65 2.22
N HIS A 49 -1.57 13.17 3.39
CA HIS A 49 -1.28 14.60 3.57
C HIS A 49 0.10 15.05 3.08
N GLY A 50 0.92 14.16 2.51
CA GLY A 50 2.19 14.60 1.90
C GLY A 50 3.39 14.77 2.83
N GLU A 51 3.21 14.66 4.14
CA GLU A 51 4.15 15.23 5.13
C GLU A 51 5.38 14.36 5.45
N SER A 52 5.56 13.21 4.79
CA SER A 52 6.59 12.21 5.16
C SER A 52 7.22 11.48 3.97
N LYS A 53 8.33 10.77 4.21
CA LYS A 53 9.00 9.90 3.20
C LYS A 53 8.16 8.70 2.77
N THR A 54 7.07 8.44 3.48
CA THR A 54 6.07 7.42 3.16
C THR A 54 4.79 8.06 2.63
N ALA A 55 4.01 7.28 1.89
CA ALA A 55 2.68 7.66 1.41
C ALA A 55 1.65 6.55 1.71
N LEU A 56 0.39 6.95 1.83
CA LEU A 56 -0.75 6.04 1.91
C LEU A 56 -1.19 5.59 0.52
N TYR A 57 -1.51 4.30 0.43
CA TYR A 57 -1.97 3.65 -0.78
C TYR A 57 -3.14 2.73 -0.49
N ILE A 58 -4.07 2.62 -1.44
CA ILE A 58 -5.00 1.51 -1.54
C ILE A 58 -4.33 0.41 -2.36
N LEU A 59 -4.13 -0.74 -1.73
CA LEU A 59 -3.68 -1.96 -2.39
C LEU A 59 -4.89 -2.72 -2.93
N ARG A 60 -4.94 -2.91 -4.24
CA ARG A 60 -5.95 -3.76 -4.89
C ARG A 60 -5.40 -5.15 -5.10
N MET A 61 -5.97 -6.13 -4.40
CA MET A 61 -5.66 -7.53 -4.64
C MET A 61 -6.52 -8.04 -5.80
N HIS A 62 -5.87 -8.31 -6.93
CA HIS A 62 -6.50 -9.07 -8.01
C HIS A 62 -6.51 -10.56 -7.62
N PRO A 63 -7.62 -11.28 -7.82
CA PRO A 63 -7.68 -12.73 -7.62
C PRO A 63 -6.80 -13.50 -8.59
#